data_AF-A0A1V3MTW4-F1
#
_entry.id   AF-A0A1V3MTW4-F1
#
_cell.length_a   1.000
_cell.length_b   1.000
_cell.length_c   1.000
_cell.angle_alpha   90.00
_cell.angle_beta   90.00
_cell.angle_gamma   90.00
#
_symmetry.space_group_name_H-M   'P 1'
#
loop_
_entity.id
_entity.type
_entity.pdbx_description
1 polymer ?
#
loop_
_entity_poly.entity_id
_entity_poly.type
_entity_poly.pdbx_seq_one_letter_code
_entity_poly.pdbx_strand_id
1 'polypeptide(L)'
;MEIQYLQHLRDNPEAYPNSKFKYEIRPLNLEEIETLEQKYNNSKPFPKVLRELLYLAGESCYVFDYSVFDSMDEMQEYVREKLADYNRDIGRPFFAIDLYGGIQAFYVCLDEGDDPAVYGGVYEGTDGAYPDWNFKVAETLSGHIYSRIERHKAGENIF
;
A
#
# COMPACT_ATOMS: atom_id res chain seq x y z
N MET A 1 9.77 2.18 -16.25
CA MET A 1 10.40 3.15 -15.32
C MET A 1 11.65 2.50 -14.74
N GLU A 2 12.68 3.26 -14.34
CA GLU A 2 13.83 2.71 -13.62
C GLU A 2 13.45 2.46 -12.14
N ILE A 3 13.75 1.26 -11.63
CA ILE A 3 13.47 0.87 -10.23
C ILE A 3 14.70 1.15 -9.36
N GLN A 4 14.56 2.07 -8.40
CA GLN A 4 15.65 2.53 -7.54
C GLN A 4 15.51 2.10 -6.07
N TYR A 5 14.29 1.85 -5.59
CA TYR A 5 14.04 1.48 -4.19
C TYR A 5 13.48 0.07 -4.05
N LEU A 6 12.67 -0.38 -5.02
CA LEU A 6 11.95 -1.66 -4.95
C LEU A 6 12.61 -2.78 -5.77
N GLN A 7 13.94 -2.79 -5.88
CA GLN A 7 14.64 -3.90 -6.56
C GLN A 7 14.33 -5.23 -5.88
N HIS A 8 14.22 -5.25 -4.55
CA HIS A 8 13.90 -6.49 -3.83
C HIS A 8 12.52 -7.04 -4.18
N LEU A 9 11.51 -6.18 -4.37
CA LEU A 9 10.18 -6.63 -4.83
C LEU A 9 10.24 -7.12 -6.27
N ARG A 10 10.92 -6.39 -7.16
CA ARG A 10 11.14 -6.78 -8.56
C ARG A 10 11.80 -8.16 -8.67
N ASP A 11 12.81 -8.42 -7.83
CA ASP A 11 13.60 -9.65 -7.85
C ASP A 11 12.90 -10.81 -7.12
N ASN A 12 11.78 -10.54 -6.43
CA ASN A 12 10.93 -11.54 -5.78
C ASN A 12 9.46 -11.31 -6.20
N PRO A 13 9.09 -11.59 -7.47
CA PRO A 13 7.79 -11.19 -8.02
C PRO A 13 6.62 -12.09 -7.62
N GLU A 14 6.86 -13.24 -6.99
CA GLU A 14 5.81 -14.21 -6.65
C GLU A 14 6.00 -14.81 -5.26
N ALA A 15 4.90 -15.04 -4.55
CA ALA A 15 4.89 -15.59 -3.19
C ALA A 15 5.46 -17.02 -3.12
N TYR A 16 5.22 -17.82 -4.15
CA TYR A 16 5.49 -19.25 -4.14
C TYR A 16 6.13 -19.71 -5.46
N PRO A 17 7.41 -19.39 -5.72
CA PRO A 17 8.03 -19.61 -7.03
C PRO A 17 8.11 -21.08 -7.46
N ASN A 18 8.05 -22.01 -6.49
CA ASN A 18 8.07 -23.45 -6.74
C ASN A 18 6.68 -24.12 -6.67
N SER A 19 5.60 -23.33 -6.57
CA SER A 19 4.22 -23.82 -6.46
C SER A 19 3.49 -23.73 -7.79
N LYS A 20 2.46 -24.57 -7.95
CA LYS A 20 1.49 -24.44 -9.06
C LYS A 20 0.53 -23.26 -8.84
N PHE A 21 0.37 -22.83 -7.60
CA PHE A 21 -0.38 -21.62 -7.26
C PHE A 21 0.53 -20.41 -7.39
N LYS A 22 0.30 -19.61 -8.43
CA LYS A 22 1.00 -18.36 -8.67
C LYS A 22 0.22 -17.22 -8.03
N TYR A 23 0.77 -16.66 -6.97
CA TYR A 23 0.35 -15.35 -6.48
C TYR A 23 1.50 -14.39 -6.73
N GLU A 24 1.37 -13.61 -7.80
CA GLU A 24 2.43 -12.77 -8.36
C GLU A 24 2.03 -11.30 -8.40
N ILE A 25 3.05 -10.44 -8.47
CA ILE A 25 2.85 -9.02 -8.68
C ILE A 25 2.32 -8.76 -10.09
N ARG A 26 1.40 -7.81 -10.22
CA ARG A 26 0.93 -7.32 -11.53
C ARG A 26 0.98 -5.79 -11.56
N PRO A 27 1.56 -5.19 -12.62
CA PRO A 27 1.80 -3.76 -12.68
C PRO A 27 0.54 -3.00 -13.10
N LEU A 28 0.43 -1.74 -12.68
CA LEU A 28 -0.32 -0.74 -13.44
C LEU A 28 0.57 -0.16 -14.52
N ASN A 29 -0.05 0.24 -15.63
CA ASN A 29 0.64 1.00 -16.66
C ASN A 29 0.86 2.47 -16.23
N LEU A 30 1.73 3.19 -16.92
CA LEU A 30 2.09 4.56 -16.53
C LEU A 30 0.93 5.56 -16.65
N GLU A 31 0.02 5.36 -17.61
CA GLU A 31 -1.16 6.22 -17.81
C GLU A 31 -2.15 6.07 -16.65
N GLU A 32 -2.35 4.84 -16.16
CA GLU A 32 -3.15 4.57 -14.96
C GLU A 32 -2.54 5.23 -13.73
N ILE A 33 -1.23 5.13 -13.55
CA ILE A 33 -0.52 5.78 -12.44
C ILE A 33 -0.66 7.30 -12.52
N GLU A 34 -0.48 7.89 -13.71
CA GLU A 34 -0.63 9.33 -13.91
C GLU A 34 -2.06 9.80 -13.66
N THR A 35 -3.06 8.97 -13.97
CA THR A 35 -4.47 9.25 -13.63
C THR A 35 -4.68 9.29 -12.12
N LEU A 36 -4.10 8.35 -11.37
CA LEU A 36 -4.14 8.34 -9.90
C LEU A 36 -3.40 9.55 -9.31
N GLU A 37 -2.26 9.96 -9.87
CA GLU A 37 -1.50 11.15 -9.46
C GLU A 37 -2.32 12.44 -9.68
N GLN A 38 -3.03 12.54 -10.80
CA GLN A 38 -3.94 13.64 -11.08
C GLN A 38 -5.06 13.73 -10.03
N LYS A 39 -5.68 12.59 -9.71
CA LYS A 39 -6.83 12.53 -8.80
C LYS A 39 -6.44 12.73 -7.33
N TYR A 40 -5.38 12.06 -6.86
CA TYR A 40 -5.07 11.96 -5.43
C TYR A 40 -3.90 12.84 -4.96
N ASN A 41 -3.10 13.37 -5.88
CA ASN A 41 -1.95 14.21 -5.53
C ASN A 41 -1.92 15.56 -6.26
N ASN A 42 -3.07 16.07 -6.70
CA ASN A 42 -3.19 17.34 -7.41
C ASN A 42 -2.23 17.44 -8.62
N SER A 43 -2.16 16.36 -9.41
CA SER A 43 -1.28 16.24 -10.58
C SER A 43 0.22 16.30 -10.28
N LYS A 44 0.62 16.23 -9.01
CA LYS A 44 2.02 16.03 -8.64
C LYS A 44 2.36 14.55 -8.72
N PRO A 45 3.57 14.18 -9.16
CA PRO A 45 4.03 12.80 -9.08
C PRO A 45 3.91 12.26 -7.66
N PHE A 46 3.53 10.99 -7.52
CA PHE A 46 3.58 10.31 -6.24
C PHE A 46 5.02 10.22 -5.72
N PRO A 47 5.21 10.01 -4.40
CA PRO A 47 6.50 9.59 -3.86
C PRO A 47 7.07 8.44 -4.68
N LYS A 48 8.37 8.50 -4.96
CA LYS A 48 9.03 7.61 -5.91
C LYS A 48 8.81 6.14 -5.60
N VAL A 49 8.86 5.75 -4.31
CA VAL A 49 8.64 4.36 -3.89
C VAL A 49 7.19 3.93 -4.11
N LEU A 50 6.21 4.79 -3.87
CA LEU A 50 4.81 4.49 -4.19
C LEU A 50 4.63 4.32 -5.71
N ARG A 51 5.26 5.18 -6.51
CA ARG A 51 5.19 5.09 -7.97
C ARG A 51 5.83 3.80 -8.49
N GLU A 52 6.97 3.38 -7.93
CA GLU A 52 7.60 2.09 -8.21
C GLU A 52 6.72 0.91 -7.79
N LEU A 53 6.04 1.00 -6.63
CA LEU A 53 5.13 -0.04 -6.16
C LEU A 53 3.99 -0.24 -7.15
N LEU A 54 3.32 0.84 -7.56
CA LEU A 54 2.21 0.76 -8.52
C LEU A 54 2.69 0.24 -9.89
N TYR A 55 3.88 0.65 -10.33
CA TYR A 55 4.45 0.20 -11.59
C TYR A 55 4.90 -1.26 -11.59
N LEU A 56 5.21 -1.85 -10.44
CA LEU A 56 5.58 -3.25 -10.32
C LEU A 56 4.38 -4.14 -9.95
N ALA A 57 3.49 -3.63 -9.10
CA ALA A 57 2.54 -4.40 -8.32
C ALA A 57 1.25 -3.63 -8.01
N GLY A 58 0.83 -2.69 -8.87
CA GLY A 58 -0.37 -1.87 -8.64
C GLY A 58 -1.70 -2.57 -8.91
N GLU A 59 -1.74 -3.63 -9.72
CA GLU A 59 -2.94 -4.47 -9.89
C GLU A 59 -2.99 -5.62 -8.89
N SER A 60 -1.82 -6.16 -8.52
CA SER A 60 -1.69 -7.29 -7.61
C SER A 60 -0.35 -7.21 -6.91
N CYS A 61 -0.32 -7.45 -5.61
CA CYS A 61 0.90 -7.52 -4.83
C CYS A 61 0.77 -8.62 -3.79
N TYR A 62 1.66 -9.61 -3.77
CA TYR A 62 1.51 -10.70 -2.79
C TYR A 62 1.88 -10.30 -1.35
N VAL A 63 2.46 -9.11 -1.16
CA VAL A 63 2.82 -8.58 0.16
C VAL A 63 1.80 -7.59 0.72
N PHE A 64 0.78 -7.20 -0.05
CA PHE A 64 -0.29 -6.29 0.37
C PHE A 64 -1.65 -6.84 -0.06
N ASP A 65 -2.67 -6.63 0.76
CA ASP A 65 -4.02 -7.04 0.41
C ASP A 65 -4.77 -5.85 -0.22
N TYR A 66 -5.02 -5.94 -1.52
CA TYR A 66 -5.85 -4.96 -2.24
C TYR A 66 -7.34 -5.34 -2.20
N SER A 67 -7.69 -6.40 -1.47
CA SER A 67 -9.03 -6.93 -1.28
C SER A 67 -9.75 -7.26 -2.59
N VAL A 68 -11.08 -7.12 -2.59
CA VAL A 68 -11.98 -7.46 -3.70
C VAL A 68 -12.12 -6.35 -4.75
N PHE A 69 -11.30 -5.30 -4.66
CA PHE A 69 -11.42 -4.12 -5.52
C PHE A 69 -10.85 -4.37 -6.91
N ASP A 70 -11.55 -3.91 -7.95
CA ASP A 70 -11.14 -4.08 -9.33
C ASP A 70 -10.06 -3.06 -9.75
N SER A 71 -9.88 -2.00 -8.94
CA SER A 71 -8.88 -0.97 -9.20
C SER A 71 -8.37 -0.32 -7.92
N MET A 72 -7.16 0.28 -8.02
CA MET A 72 -6.62 1.15 -6.97
C MET A 72 -7.54 2.35 -6.67
N ASP A 73 -8.24 2.87 -7.68
CA ASP A 73 -9.16 3.99 -7.54
C ASP A 73 -10.33 3.65 -6.61
N GLU A 74 -10.94 2.49 -6.82
CA GLU A 74 -12.03 1.97 -5.99
C GLU A 74 -11.59 1.75 -4.54
N MET A 75 -10.41 1.16 -4.35
CA MET A 75 -9.79 1.01 -3.03
C MET A 75 -9.56 2.37 -2.35
N GLN A 76 -9.08 3.38 -3.09
CA GLN A 76 -8.86 4.72 -2.56
C GLN A 76 -10.15 5.42 -2.13
N GLU A 77 -11.24 5.24 -2.88
CA GLU A 77 -12.57 5.77 -2.55
C GLU A 77 -13.12 5.08 -1.31
N TYR A 78 -13.07 3.75 -1.26
CA TYR A 78 -13.52 2.96 -0.12
C TYR A 78 -12.84 3.37 1.19
N VAL A 79 -11.50 3.52 1.19
CA VAL A 79 -10.75 3.92 2.39
C VAL A 79 -11.17 5.30 2.88
N ARG A 80 -11.39 6.25 1.96
CA ARG A 80 -11.81 7.61 2.30
C ARG A 80 -13.23 7.65 2.85
N GLU A 81 -14.15 6.91 2.23
CA GLU A 81 -15.52 6.75 2.72
C GLU A 81 -15.52 6.14 4.12
N LYS A 82 -14.73 5.08 4.34
CA LYS A 82 -14.62 4.45 5.67
C LYS A 82 -14.01 5.37 6.72
N LEU A 83 -13.01 6.17 6.39
CA LEU A 83 -12.51 7.16 7.35
C LEU A 83 -13.59 8.20 7.70
N ALA A 84 -14.32 8.69 6.69
CA ALA A 84 -15.39 9.67 6.86
C ALA A 84 -16.57 9.13 7.70
N ASP A 85 -17.01 7.89 7.44
CA ASP A 85 -18.09 7.22 8.18
C ASP A 85 -17.86 7.22 9.71
N TYR A 86 -16.59 7.14 10.12
CA TYR A 86 -16.18 7.09 11.53
C TYR A 86 -15.59 8.42 12.03
N ASN A 87 -15.83 9.53 11.31
CA ASN A 87 -15.33 10.87 11.63
C ASN A 87 -13.80 10.94 11.82
N ARG A 88 -13.06 10.20 11.01
CA ARG A 88 -11.60 10.19 11.00
C ARG A 88 -11.10 11.00 9.81
N ASP A 89 -10.17 11.91 10.08
CA ASP A 89 -9.51 12.72 9.06
C ASP A 89 -8.00 12.64 9.27
N ILE A 90 -7.29 12.17 8.25
CA ILE A 90 -5.82 12.11 8.24
C ILE A 90 -5.23 13.54 8.15
N GLY A 91 -5.97 14.50 7.60
CA GLY A 91 -5.56 15.90 7.48
C GLY A 91 -4.42 16.14 6.48
N ARG A 92 -4.03 15.11 5.72
CA ARG A 92 -2.92 15.13 4.76
C ARG A 92 -3.30 14.36 3.49
N PRO A 93 -2.75 14.71 2.32
CA PRO A 93 -2.93 13.91 1.13
C PRO A 93 -2.28 12.54 1.35
N PHE A 94 -3.04 11.46 1.11
CA PHE A 94 -2.59 10.10 1.38
C PHE A 94 -2.98 9.14 0.27
N PHE A 95 -2.33 7.98 0.25
CA PHE A 95 -2.67 6.88 -0.64
C PHE A 95 -2.66 5.56 0.14
N ALA A 96 -3.78 4.85 0.14
CA ALA A 96 -3.90 3.54 0.77
C ALA A 96 -3.15 2.49 -0.06
N ILE A 97 -2.46 1.58 0.64
CA ILE A 97 -1.58 0.55 0.03
C ILE A 97 -1.87 -0.86 0.53
N ASP A 98 -2.70 -1.03 1.57
CA ASP A 98 -3.07 -2.34 2.10
C ASP A 98 -4.40 -2.22 2.86
N LEU A 99 -5.27 -3.23 2.75
CA LEU A 99 -6.50 -3.34 3.51
C LEU A 99 -6.40 -4.52 4.47
N TYR A 100 -6.21 -4.20 5.74
CA TYR A 100 -5.89 -5.19 6.74
C TYR A 100 -7.12 -5.53 7.57
N GLY A 101 -7.62 -6.76 7.44
CA GLY A 101 -8.71 -7.28 8.28
C GLY A 101 -10.04 -6.54 8.18
N GLY A 102 -10.28 -5.76 7.11
CA GLY A 102 -11.54 -5.04 6.85
C GLY A 102 -11.86 -3.87 7.79
N ILE A 103 -11.05 -3.66 8.83
CA ILE A 103 -11.26 -2.62 9.84
C ILE A 103 -10.17 -1.54 9.84
N GLN A 104 -9.11 -1.72 9.05
CA GLN A 104 -8.03 -0.74 8.91
C GLN A 104 -7.40 -0.78 7.51
N ALA A 105 -6.73 0.31 7.15
CA ALA A 105 -5.82 0.35 6.01
C ALA A 105 -4.42 0.77 6.42
N PHE A 106 -3.43 0.33 5.67
CA PHE A 106 -2.14 0.99 5.64
C PHE A 106 -2.08 1.98 4.49
N TYR A 107 -1.40 3.09 4.73
CA TYR A 107 -1.30 4.18 3.77
C TYR A 107 0.03 4.91 3.90
N VAL A 108 0.35 5.71 2.89
CA VAL A 108 1.48 6.64 2.90
C VAL A 108 0.97 8.07 2.71
N CYS A 109 1.68 9.05 3.27
CA CYS A 109 1.38 10.45 3.02
C CYS A 109 2.12 10.93 1.75
N LEU A 110 1.40 11.58 0.84
CA LEU A 110 1.86 11.96 -0.49
C LEU A 110 2.70 13.24 -0.50
N ASP A 111 2.68 13.97 0.61
CA ASP A 111 3.46 15.19 0.86
C ASP A 111 4.82 14.91 1.54
N GLU A 112 5.19 13.62 1.71
CA GLU A 112 6.49 13.20 2.22
C GLU A 112 7.53 13.04 1.11
N GLY A 113 8.78 12.74 1.48
CA GLY A 113 9.86 12.54 0.52
C GLY A 113 9.68 11.28 -0.34
N ASP A 114 10.70 10.96 -1.14
CA ASP A 114 10.64 9.88 -2.13
C ASP A 114 10.25 8.50 -1.56
N ASP A 115 10.67 8.21 -0.33
CA ASP A 115 10.37 6.97 0.40
C ASP A 115 9.62 7.30 1.71
N PRO A 116 8.29 7.46 1.63
CA PRO A 116 7.47 7.96 2.73
C PRO A 116 7.33 6.91 3.84
N ALA A 117 6.97 7.34 5.05
CA ALA A 117 6.63 6.42 6.12
C ALA A 117 5.30 5.70 5.82
N VAL A 118 5.12 4.52 6.43
CA VAL A 118 3.86 3.78 6.38
C VAL A 118 3.10 4.01 7.67
N TYR A 119 1.83 4.32 7.53
CA TYR A 119 0.90 4.57 8.61
C TYR A 119 -0.26 3.56 8.56
N GLY A 120 -0.83 3.29 9.72
CA GLY A 120 -2.05 2.52 9.88
C GLY A 120 -3.19 3.44 10.29
N GLY A 121 -4.32 3.31 9.60
CA GLY A 121 -5.56 3.99 9.91
C GLY A 121 -6.65 2.97 10.16
N VAL A 122 -7.01 2.77 11.43
CA VAL A 122 -8.19 1.99 11.80
C VAL A 122 -9.43 2.80 11.38
N TYR A 123 -10.53 2.17 11.02
CA TYR A 123 -11.83 2.80 10.79
C TYR A 123 -12.78 2.57 11.97
N GLU A 124 -12.83 1.34 12.46
CA GLU A 124 -13.78 0.90 13.49
C GLU A 124 -13.05 0.20 14.65
N GLY A 125 -13.54 0.39 15.88
CA GLY A 125 -13.13 -0.44 17.02
C GLY A 125 -11.68 -0.21 17.45
N THR A 126 -11.42 0.93 18.09
CA THR A 126 -10.12 1.18 18.75
C THR A 126 -10.09 0.65 20.19
N ASP A 127 -11.00 -0.27 20.57
CA ASP A 127 -11.23 -0.73 21.95
C ASP A 127 -10.02 -1.46 22.56
N GLY A 128 -8.96 -0.72 22.86
CA GLY A 128 -7.72 -1.17 23.50
C GLY A 128 -6.72 -1.89 22.58
N ALA A 129 -7.10 -2.25 21.34
CA ALA A 129 -6.20 -2.94 20.42
C ALA A 129 -5.08 -2.03 19.86
N TYR A 130 -5.35 -0.73 19.76
CA TYR A 130 -4.42 0.27 19.24
C TYR A 130 -4.35 1.47 20.19
N PRO A 131 -3.16 2.11 20.31
CA PRO A 131 -3.00 3.29 21.16
C PRO A 131 -3.74 4.52 20.63
N ASP A 132 -3.96 4.58 19.31
CA ASP A 132 -4.73 5.60 18.60
C ASP A 132 -5.28 4.99 17.30
N TRP A 133 -6.28 5.64 16.68
CA TRP A 133 -6.82 5.21 15.38
C TRP A 133 -5.81 5.40 14.23
N ASN A 134 -4.85 6.31 14.41
CA ASN A 134 -3.79 6.60 13.46
C ASN A 134 -2.42 6.36 14.12
N PHE A 135 -1.58 5.52 13.50
CA PHE A 135 -0.28 5.16 14.06
C PHE A 135 0.75 4.90 12.97
N LYS A 136 2.03 4.98 13.33
CA LYS A 136 3.14 4.68 12.41
C LYS A 136 3.43 3.18 12.41
N VAL A 137 3.50 2.58 11.23
CA VAL A 137 3.78 1.15 11.00
C VAL A 137 5.25 0.93 10.68
N ALA A 138 5.83 1.79 9.83
CA ALA A 138 7.22 1.69 9.42
C ALA A 138 7.80 3.08 9.09
N GLU A 139 9.11 3.21 9.23
CA GLU A 139 9.82 4.45 8.90
C GLU A 139 9.84 4.74 7.39
N THR A 140 9.84 3.70 6.55
CA THR A 140 9.82 3.84 5.09
C THR A 140 8.98 2.74 4.42
N LEU A 141 8.39 3.05 3.28
CA LEU A 141 7.62 2.11 2.46
C LEU A 141 8.51 1.01 1.90
N SER A 142 9.70 1.36 1.40
CA SER A 142 10.64 0.36 0.87
C SER A 142 11.08 -0.64 1.95
N GLY A 143 11.35 -0.16 3.16
CA GLY A 143 11.70 -0.99 4.31
C GLY A 143 10.54 -1.88 4.77
N HIS A 144 9.31 -1.36 4.74
CA HIS A 144 8.13 -2.16 5.06
C HIS A 144 7.95 -3.31 4.09
N ILE A 145 7.99 -3.04 2.77
CA ILE A 145 7.91 -4.04 1.71
C ILE A 145 9.02 -5.08 1.86
N TYR A 146 10.27 -4.63 2.03
CA TYR A 146 11.41 -5.53 2.24
C TYR A 146 11.16 -6.49 3.40
N SER A 147 10.75 -5.95 4.56
CA SER A 147 10.49 -6.76 5.75
C SER A 147 9.39 -7.79 5.54
N ARG A 148 8.31 -7.44 4.82
CA ARG A 148 7.22 -8.38 4.50
C ARG A 148 7.70 -9.50 3.59
N ILE A 149 8.50 -9.19 2.55
CA ILE A 149 9.08 -10.21 1.67
C ILE A 149 9.93 -11.21 2.47
N GLU A 150 10.79 -10.72 3.36
CA GLU A 150 11.67 -11.59 4.14
C GLU A 150 10.90 -12.43 5.17
N ARG A 151 9.89 -11.87 5.83
CA ARG A 151 9.01 -12.61 6.74
C ARG A 151 8.22 -13.69 6.00
N HIS A 152 7.70 -13.39 4.81
CA HIS A 152 7.03 -14.37 3.95
C HIS A 152 7.96 -15.52 3.57
N LYS A 153 9.21 -15.24 3.17
CA LYS A 153 10.22 -16.27 2.88
C LYS A 153 10.56 -17.14 4.10
N ALA A 154 10.49 -16.57 5.30
CA ALA A 154 10.66 -17.29 6.56
C ALA A 154 9.42 -18.14 6.95
N GLY A 155 8.32 -18.05 6.18
CA GLY A 155 7.07 -18.76 6.46
C GLY A 155 6.22 -18.10 7.54
N GLU A 156 6.48 -16.84 7.87
CA GLU A 156 5.68 -16.08 8.82
C GLU A 156 4.39 -15.55 8.17
N ASN A 157 3.36 -15.35 8.99
CA ASN A 157 2.17 -14.64 8.55
C ASN A 157 2.47 -13.13 8.40
N ILE A 158 2.24 -12.61 7.19
CA ILE A 158 2.43 -11.19 6.83
C ILE A 158 1.10 -10.41 6.77
N PHE A 159 -0.03 -11.10 7.04
CA PHE A 159 -1.39 -10.56 7.14
C PHE A 159 -2.01 -10.83 8.51
#